data_AF-A0A7J4IB98-F1
#
_entry.id   AF-A0A7J4IB98-F1
#
_cell.length_a   1.000
_cell.length_b   1.000
_cell.length_c   1.000
_cell.angle_alpha   90.00
_cell.angle_beta   90.00
_cell.angle_gamma   90.00
#
_symmetry.space_group_name_H-M   'P 1'
#
loop_
_entity.id
_entity.type
_entity.pdbx_description
1 polymer ?
#
loop_
_entity_poly.entity_id
_entity_poly.type
_entity_poly.pdbx_seq_one_letter_code
_entity_poly.pdbx_strand_id
1 'polypeptide(L)'
;MIRKNILKAALALSIALAMILPAAAISTPTNSVDVKTSSYTSTNRDIVFEDSFESYEDWLIDFPPWTCIDVDGAETFTHTGYTWPHQTEPQAFIIFNPDTTVPPSTEAAMAPHTGDKEAMAINDNNAGYISDDWLISPQLAGSFDTVTFWAHSYSSQYNLERFTVCVSTTDTDPVSLTMVSPDPYITAPLEWTEYSYDISSYSGQSIYIGIHYVSVDSWLFYVDDFVVTGSAGDVTPPVTTATLEGEQSGGVYTTDVTVTLSATDSGSGVDFTMYKIDDGAWTTYIATPFVVSGNGEHTVAFYSVDIAGNIEAEKSVTFTIEYPLEVTIKGGMGVSAVIKNVGSSPVLNVNWSISLTGGFSIKDKTLEGSILQIPAGGTATKKLPVLGFGKTSITVVVNGVETTKQGFIFLFLVIGVK
;
A
#
# COMPACT_ATOMS: atom_id res chain seq x y z
N MET A 1 -70.65 6.95 45.10
CA MET A 1 -70.77 5.81 44.16
C MET A 1 -69.79 6.11 43.01
N ILE A 2 -68.65 5.43 42.85
CA ILE A 2 -68.39 4.00 42.55
C ILE A 2 -68.30 3.76 41.02
N ARG A 3 -67.08 3.46 40.52
CA ARG A 3 -66.72 2.80 39.22
C ARG A 3 -67.12 3.63 37.95
N LYS A 4 -66.50 3.59 36.75
CA LYS A 4 -65.44 2.87 35.99
C LYS A 4 -64.95 3.87 34.88
N ASN A 5 -63.79 3.82 34.21
CA ASN A 5 -62.54 3.06 34.40
C ASN A 5 -61.34 3.74 33.66
N ILE A 6 -60.18 3.84 34.32
CA ILE A 6 -58.79 3.57 33.85
C ILE A 6 -58.40 3.94 32.39
N LEU A 7 -57.58 4.99 32.27
CA LEU A 7 -56.50 5.14 31.28
C LEU A 7 -55.26 5.71 32.02
N LYS A 8 -54.04 5.45 31.51
CA LYS A 8 -52.70 5.79 32.06
C LYS A 8 -52.14 4.86 33.14
N ALA A 9 -51.16 4.03 32.75
CA ALA A 9 -49.91 3.75 33.49
C ALA A 9 -49.00 2.81 32.68
N ALA A 10 -47.87 3.33 32.18
CA ALA A 10 -46.60 2.61 31.92
C ALA A 10 -45.63 3.52 31.14
N LEU A 11 -44.93 4.42 31.83
CA LEU A 11 -43.71 5.03 31.32
C LEU A 11 -42.63 4.83 32.39
N ALA A 12 -41.70 3.93 32.13
CA ALA A 12 -40.59 3.61 33.04
C ALA A 12 -39.27 3.90 32.34
N LEU A 13 -38.62 4.92 32.90
CA LEU A 13 -37.30 5.46 32.58
C LEU A 13 -36.18 4.40 32.47
N SER A 14 -35.31 4.53 31.48
CA SER A 14 -33.90 4.18 31.61
C SER A 14 -33.05 5.14 30.77
N ILE A 15 -31.91 5.58 31.31
CA ILE A 15 -31.04 6.60 30.73
C ILE A 15 -29.80 5.91 30.17
N ALA A 16 -29.43 6.22 28.93
CA ALA A 16 -28.11 5.90 28.38
C ALA A 16 -27.48 7.17 27.76
N LEU A 17 -26.26 7.44 28.21
CA LEU A 17 -25.41 8.59 27.97
C LEU A 17 -25.20 8.92 26.48
N ALA A 18 -25.46 10.17 26.08
CA ALA A 18 -25.06 10.67 24.76
C ALA A 18 -23.58 11.10 24.79
N MET A 19 -22.72 10.45 24.01
CA MET A 19 -21.46 11.03 23.54
C MET A 19 -21.65 11.53 22.11
N ILE A 20 -21.37 12.80 21.89
CA ILE A 20 -21.47 13.44 20.58
C ILE A 20 -20.18 13.17 19.82
N LEU A 21 -20.23 12.30 18.81
CA LEU A 21 -19.30 12.33 17.69
C LEU A 21 -19.94 13.17 16.57
N PRO A 22 -19.16 13.98 15.82
CA PRO A 22 -19.71 14.75 14.71
C PRO A 22 -20.18 13.78 13.62
N ALA A 23 -21.34 14.07 13.03
CA ALA A 23 -21.81 13.32 11.87
C ALA A 23 -20.84 13.55 10.70
N ALA A 24 -20.05 12.51 10.37
CA ALA A 24 -19.46 12.42 9.05
C ALA A 24 -20.60 12.42 8.03
N ALA A 25 -20.46 13.21 6.97
CA ALA A 25 -21.47 13.25 5.92
C ALA A 25 -21.50 11.90 5.21
N ILE A 26 -22.56 11.11 5.45
CA ILE A 26 -22.87 9.95 4.62
C ILE A 26 -23.31 10.50 3.27
N SER A 27 -22.37 10.60 2.33
CA SER A 27 -22.70 10.68 0.92
C SER A 27 -23.33 9.35 0.53
N THR A 28 -24.66 9.33 0.40
CA THR A 28 -25.35 8.22 -0.26
C THR A 28 -24.76 8.06 -1.66
N PRO A 29 -24.18 6.90 -2.03
CA PRO A 29 -23.77 6.68 -3.40
C PRO A 29 -25.01 6.72 -4.29
N THR A 30 -25.09 7.73 -5.15
CA THR A 30 -26.09 7.79 -6.19
C THR A 30 -25.64 6.88 -7.32
N ASN A 31 -26.02 5.61 -7.25
CA ASN A 31 -25.87 4.67 -8.36
C ASN A 31 -26.81 5.12 -9.49
N SER A 32 -26.33 5.99 -10.37
CA SER A 32 -26.99 6.24 -11.65
C SER A 32 -26.74 5.06 -12.57
N VAL A 33 -27.81 4.59 -13.23
CA VAL A 33 -27.66 3.75 -14.41
C VAL A 33 -27.19 4.67 -15.53
N ASP A 34 -25.87 4.86 -15.61
CA ASP A 34 -25.20 5.62 -16.66
C ASP A 34 -25.26 4.83 -17.98
N VAL A 35 -26.39 4.93 -18.69
CA VAL A 35 -26.52 4.44 -20.08
C VAL A 35 -25.62 5.30 -20.98
N LYS A 36 -24.33 4.95 -21.03
CA LYS A 36 -23.30 5.65 -21.78
C LYS A 36 -23.28 5.19 -23.23
N THR A 37 -23.88 5.98 -24.11
CA THR A 37 -23.54 5.93 -25.53
C THR A 37 -22.10 6.45 -25.70
N SER A 38 -21.21 5.56 -26.12
CA SER A 38 -19.77 5.72 -25.91
C SER A 38 -19.15 6.86 -26.72
N SER A 39 -18.50 7.80 -26.01
CA SER A 39 -17.42 8.62 -26.55
C SER A 39 -16.18 8.45 -25.67
N TYR A 40 -15.44 7.35 -25.90
CA TYR A 40 -14.24 7.03 -25.14
C TYR A 40 -13.18 8.14 -25.24
N THR A 41 -12.98 8.88 -24.15
CA THR A 41 -11.75 9.62 -23.91
C THR A 41 -10.75 8.70 -23.20
N SER A 42 -9.69 8.33 -23.93
CA SER A 42 -8.58 7.50 -23.47
C SER A 42 -8.04 7.92 -22.10
N THR A 43 -8.47 7.20 -21.06
CA THR A 43 -7.71 7.00 -19.83
C THR A 43 -7.17 5.57 -19.90
N ASN A 44 -5.90 5.36 -19.53
CA ASN A 44 -5.31 4.03 -19.55
C ASN A 44 -6.01 3.16 -18.51
N ARG A 45 -6.92 2.30 -18.96
CA ARG A 45 -7.48 1.20 -18.19
C ARG A 45 -6.97 -0.08 -18.81
N ASP A 46 -6.32 -0.89 -18.00
CA ASP A 46 -5.82 -2.19 -18.37
C ASP A 46 -6.81 -3.27 -17.94
N ILE A 47 -6.78 -4.40 -18.64
CA ILE A 47 -7.63 -5.55 -18.35
C ILE A 47 -6.93 -6.36 -17.25
N VAL A 48 -7.59 -6.49 -16.10
CA VAL A 48 -7.16 -7.30 -14.96
C VAL A 48 -7.59 -8.75 -15.13
N PHE A 49 -8.77 -8.96 -15.70
CA PHE A 49 -9.33 -10.26 -16.06
C PHE A 49 -10.33 -10.06 -17.21
N GLU A 50 -10.37 -10.98 -18.16
CA GLU A 50 -11.44 -11.05 -19.17
C GLU A 50 -11.76 -12.53 -19.47
N ASP A 51 -13.02 -12.81 -19.75
CA ASP A 51 -13.49 -14.10 -20.23
C ASP A 51 -14.72 -13.91 -21.12
N SER A 52 -14.60 -14.31 -22.39
CA SER A 52 -15.70 -14.36 -23.37
C SER A 52 -16.28 -15.77 -23.50
N PHE A 53 -15.98 -16.66 -22.53
CA PHE A 53 -16.41 -18.07 -22.49
C PHE A 53 -15.96 -18.96 -23.67
N GLU A 54 -15.28 -18.39 -24.67
CA GLU A 54 -14.89 -19.09 -25.90
C GLU A 54 -13.86 -20.21 -25.70
N SER A 55 -13.11 -20.18 -24.60
CA SER A 55 -12.03 -21.14 -24.33
C SER A 55 -12.49 -22.48 -23.75
N TYR A 56 -13.75 -22.57 -23.32
CA TYR A 56 -14.34 -23.77 -22.72
C TYR A 56 -14.89 -24.72 -23.78
N GLU A 57 -15.04 -26.00 -23.43
CA GLU A 57 -15.79 -26.96 -24.25
C GLU A 57 -17.29 -26.68 -24.11
N ASP A 58 -18.08 -26.98 -25.15
CA ASP A 58 -19.54 -26.84 -25.10
C ASP A 58 -20.14 -27.66 -23.93
N TRP A 59 -21.22 -27.15 -23.34
CA TRP A 59 -22.09 -27.85 -22.38
C TRP A 59 -21.49 -28.13 -20.99
N LEU A 60 -20.38 -27.48 -20.62
CA LEU A 60 -19.82 -27.60 -19.26
C LEU A 60 -20.70 -26.88 -18.23
N ILE A 61 -21.11 -27.61 -17.18
CA ILE A 61 -21.75 -27.10 -15.95
C ILE A 61 -20.78 -26.93 -14.77
N ASP A 62 -19.51 -27.34 -14.96
CA ASP A 62 -18.37 -27.10 -14.06
C ASP A 62 -17.18 -26.74 -14.95
N PHE A 63 -16.77 -25.47 -14.91
CA PHE A 63 -15.77 -24.88 -15.82
C PHE A 63 -14.74 -24.02 -15.06
N PRO A 64 -13.81 -24.66 -14.32
CA PRO A 64 -12.74 -23.93 -13.65
C PRO A 64 -11.89 -23.15 -14.67
N PRO A 65 -11.42 -21.93 -14.33
CA PRO A 65 -11.25 -21.43 -12.97
C PRO A 65 -12.46 -20.69 -12.36
N TRP A 66 -13.61 -20.61 -13.05
CA TRP A 66 -14.86 -20.15 -12.43
C TRP A 66 -15.34 -21.14 -11.36
N THR A 67 -16.09 -20.63 -10.39
CA THR A 67 -16.82 -21.45 -9.41
C THR A 67 -18.31 -21.30 -9.66
N CYS A 68 -18.97 -22.40 -10.03
CA CYS A 68 -20.42 -22.48 -10.17
C CYS A 68 -21.02 -23.09 -8.89
N ILE A 69 -22.04 -22.44 -8.31
CA ILE A 69 -22.71 -22.93 -7.09
C ILE A 69 -24.23 -22.87 -7.30
N ASP A 70 -24.82 -24.05 -7.39
CA ASP A 70 -26.26 -24.29 -7.32
C ASP A 70 -26.63 -24.46 -5.84
N VAL A 71 -27.35 -23.48 -5.27
CA VAL A 71 -27.71 -23.46 -3.84
C VAL A 71 -29.10 -24.03 -3.59
N ASP A 72 -30.03 -23.93 -4.53
CA ASP A 72 -31.40 -24.43 -4.37
C ASP A 72 -31.59 -25.90 -4.77
N GLY A 73 -30.70 -26.44 -5.61
CA GLY A 73 -30.67 -27.82 -6.09
C GLY A 73 -31.80 -28.18 -7.06
N ALA A 74 -32.38 -27.20 -7.75
CA ALA A 74 -33.62 -27.34 -8.50
C ALA A 74 -33.41 -27.83 -9.96
N GLU A 75 -34.41 -28.52 -10.50
CA GLU A 75 -34.35 -29.03 -11.87
C GLU A 75 -34.70 -27.94 -12.89
N THR A 76 -33.86 -27.78 -13.91
CA THR A 76 -34.03 -26.74 -14.95
C THR A 76 -35.17 -26.99 -15.93
N PHE A 77 -35.71 -25.94 -16.55
CA PHE A 77 -36.64 -26.08 -17.68
C PHE A 77 -36.00 -26.66 -18.96
N THR A 78 -36.83 -27.28 -19.81
CA THR A 78 -36.46 -27.64 -21.19
C THR A 78 -36.87 -26.53 -22.17
N HIS A 79 -36.14 -26.36 -23.27
CA HIS A 79 -36.61 -25.52 -24.38
C HIS A 79 -37.32 -26.36 -25.44
N THR A 80 -38.54 -25.98 -25.82
CA THR A 80 -39.25 -26.68 -26.89
C THR A 80 -38.56 -26.40 -28.22
N GLY A 81 -38.30 -27.44 -29.00
CA GLY A 81 -37.73 -27.34 -30.35
C GLY A 81 -36.22 -27.59 -30.44
N TYR A 82 -35.47 -27.45 -29.34
CA TYR A 82 -34.03 -27.69 -29.27
C TYR A 82 -33.68 -28.65 -28.14
N THR A 83 -32.66 -29.48 -28.34
CA THR A 83 -32.15 -30.41 -27.33
C THR A 83 -30.64 -30.25 -27.16
N TRP A 84 -30.17 -30.34 -25.93
CA TRP A 84 -28.75 -30.25 -25.55
C TRP A 84 -28.49 -31.06 -24.26
N PRO A 85 -27.22 -31.34 -23.90
CA PRO A 85 -26.88 -32.02 -22.63
C PRO A 85 -27.37 -31.27 -21.39
N HIS A 86 -27.47 -31.95 -20.24
CA HIS A 86 -27.81 -31.35 -18.94
C HIS A 86 -29.18 -30.63 -18.83
N GLN A 87 -30.04 -30.61 -19.86
CA GLN A 87 -31.43 -30.17 -19.70
C GLN A 87 -32.14 -30.99 -18.60
N THR A 88 -32.85 -30.30 -17.69
CA THR A 88 -33.51 -30.87 -16.49
C THR A 88 -32.60 -31.36 -15.37
N GLU A 89 -31.28 -31.28 -15.52
CA GLU A 89 -30.36 -31.54 -14.40
C GLU A 89 -30.18 -30.26 -13.55
N PRO A 90 -30.04 -30.36 -12.21
CA PRO A 90 -29.66 -29.22 -11.37
C PRO A 90 -28.28 -28.67 -11.74
N GLN A 91 -28.21 -27.36 -11.96
CA GLN A 91 -27.02 -26.63 -12.40
C GLN A 91 -27.21 -25.13 -12.17
N ALA A 92 -26.13 -24.42 -11.85
CA ALA A 92 -26.17 -22.96 -11.74
C ALA A 92 -26.04 -22.28 -13.12
N PHE A 93 -24.96 -22.60 -13.84
CA PHE A 93 -24.66 -22.05 -15.15
C PHE A 93 -24.10 -23.15 -16.06
N ILE A 94 -24.31 -23.01 -17.36
CA ILE A 94 -23.76 -23.88 -18.41
C ILE A 94 -23.06 -23.04 -19.49
N ILE A 95 -21.92 -23.52 -19.98
CA ILE A 95 -21.31 -23.02 -21.21
C ILE A 95 -22.21 -23.41 -22.38
N PHE A 96 -22.97 -22.46 -22.89
CA PHE A 96 -24.00 -22.66 -23.90
C PHE A 96 -23.45 -22.38 -25.31
N ASN A 97 -23.84 -23.21 -26.28
CA ASN A 97 -23.53 -23.04 -27.69
C ASN A 97 -24.79 -23.26 -28.53
N PRO A 98 -25.45 -22.21 -29.07
CA PRO A 98 -26.69 -22.37 -29.84
C PRO A 98 -26.51 -23.21 -31.11
N ASP A 99 -25.35 -23.11 -31.76
CA ASP A 99 -25.04 -23.75 -33.04
C ASP A 99 -24.80 -25.26 -32.90
N THR A 100 -24.55 -25.77 -31.70
CA THR A 100 -24.40 -27.22 -31.42
C THR A 100 -25.61 -27.84 -30.70
N THR A 101 -26.68 -27.08 -30.47
CA THR A 101 -27.99 -27.65 -30.12
C THR A 101 -28.52 -28.58 -31.24
N VAL A 102 -29.50 -29.43 -30.93
CA VAL A 102 -30.11 -30.36 -31.90
C VAL A 102 -31.60 -30.04 -32.08
N PRO A 103 -32.05 -29.57 -33.27
CA PRO A 103 -31.22 -29.04 -34.36
C PRO A 103 -30.49 -27.74 -33.94
N PRO A 104 -29.45 -27.29 -34.67
CA PRO A 104 -28.81 -26.00 -34.41
C PRO A 104 -29.84 -24.86 -34.35
N SER A 105 -29.69 -23.98 -33.37
CA SER A 105 -30.64 -22.88 -33.18
C SER A 105 -30.55 -21.87 -34.32
N THR A 106 -31.66 -21.18 -34.55
CA THR A 106 -31.72 -20.03 -35.46
C THR A 106 -32.40 -18.83 -34.80
N GLU A 107 -32.58 -18.89 -33.48
CA GLU A 107 -33.24 -17.86 -32.68
C GLU A 107 -32.24 -16.82 -32.19
N ALA A 108 -32.40 -15.59 -32.65
CA ALA A 108 -31.54 -14.47 -32.25
C ALA A 108 -31.59 -14.15 -30.73
N ALA A 109 -32.56 -14.71 -29.99
CA ALA A 109 -32.65 -14.60 -28.53
C ALA A 109 -31.83 -15.68 -27.78
N MET A 110 -31.11 -16.54 -28.51
CA MET A 110 -30.18 -17.54 -28.00
C MET A 110 -28.78 -17.34 -28.61
N ALA A 111 -28.48 -16.13 -29.10
CA ALA A 111 -27.25 -15.82 -29.81
C ALA A 111 -26.30 -15.03 -28.88
N PRO A 112 -25.06 -15.50 -28.66
CA PRO A 112 -24.04 -14.81 -27.88
C PRO A 112 -23.87 -13.33 -28.27
N HIS A 113 -23.36 -12.53 -27.34
CA HIS A 113 -23.05 -11.13 -27.61
C HIS A 113 -21.86 -11.03 -28.57
N THR A 114 -20.82 -11.83 -28.34
CA THR A 114 -19.78 -12.10 -29.34
C THR A 114 -19.43 -13.58 -29.41
N GLY A 115 -18.72 -13.99 -30.47
CA GLY A 115 -18.29 -15.39 -30.63
C GLY A 115 -19.41 -16.38 -30.96
N ASP A 116 -19.23 -17.60 -30.47
CA ASP A 116 -20.03 -18.80 -30.69
C ASP A 116 -20.64 -19.34 -29.36
N LYS A 117 -20.21 -18.84 -28.18
CA LYS A 117 -20.59 -19.36 -26.85
C LYS A 117 -20.85 -18.27 -25.81
N GLU A 118 -21.63 -18.62 -24.79
CA GLU A 118 -22.01 -17.74 -23.68
C GLU A 118 -22.24 -18.54 -22.38
N ALA A 119 -22.30 -17.88 -21.21
CA ALA A 119 -22.70 -18.52 -19.97
C ALA A 119 -24.22 -18.35 -19.75
N MET A 120 -24.96 -19.46 -19.66
CA MET A 120 -26.42 -19.46 -19.50
C MET A 120 -26.85 -20.03 -18.14
N ALA A 121 -27.81 -19.38 -17.47
CA ALA A 121 -28.59 -19.95 -16.38
C ALA A 121 -30.04 -20.20 -16.84
N ILE A 122 -30.67 -21.24 -16.29
CA ILE A 122 -32.02 -21.69 -16.67
C ILE A 122 -32.90 -21.65 -15.42
N ASN A 123 -34.09 -21.02 -15.48
CA ASN A 123 -34.97 -20.99 -14.31
C ASN A 123 -35.51 -22.40 -13.98
N ASP A 124 -35.73 -22.65 -12.68
CA ASP A 124 -36.30 -23.89 -12.16
C ASP A 124 -37.69 -24.21 -12.75
N ASN A 125 -37.97 -25.50 -12.92
CA ASN A 125 -39.20 -26.01 -13.49
C ASN A 125 -40.43 -25.99 -12.56
N ASN A 126 -40.29 -25.54 -11.30
CA ASN A 126 -41.33 -25.49 -10.27
C ASN A 126 -41.81 -24.06 -9.98
N ALA A 127 -42.89 -23.65 -10.66
CA ALA A 127 -43.51 -22.33 -10.51
C ALA A 127 -43.62 -21.82 -9.05
N GLY A 128 -42.76 -20.85 -8.70
CA GLY A 128 -42.75 -20.15 -7.41
C GLY A 128 -41.45 -20.27 -6.59
N TYR A 129 -40.47 -21.05 -7.02
CA TYR A 129 -39.11 -21.00 -6.46
C TYR A 129 -38.34 -19.77 -6.98
N ILE A 130 -37.42 -19.29 -6.15
CA ILE A 130 -36.42 -18.27 -6.50
C ILE A 130 -35.13 -19.04 -6.78
N SER A 131 -34.55 -18.85 -7.96
CA SER A 131 -33.21 -19.35 -8.27
C SER A 131 -32.17 -18.82 -7.26
N ASP A 132 -31.20 -19.63 -6.87
CA ASP A 132 -30.08 -19.22 -6.02
C ASP A 132 -28.76 -19.74 -6.61
N ASP A 133 -28.48 -19.28 -7.83
CA ASP A 133 -27.43 -19.80 -8.69
C ASP A 133 -26.29 -18.79 -8.85
N TRP A 134 -25.05 -19.22 -8.61
CA TRP A 134 -23.89 -18.35 -8.59
C TRP A 134 -22.87 -18.72 -9.66
N LEU A 135 -22.43 -17.70 -10.41
CA LEU A 135 -21.23 -17.73 -11.25
C LEU A 135 -20.19 -16.80 -10.64
N ILE A 136 -19.15 -17.37 -10.02
CA ILE A 136 -18.14 -16.61 -9.26
C ILE A 136 -16.78 -16.69 -9.96
N SER A 137 -16.16 -15.53 -10.17
CA SER A 137 -14.87 -15.39 -10.83
C SER A 137 -13.75 -16.17 -10.12
N PRO A 138 -12.61 -16.39 -10.79
CA PRO A 138 -11.36 -16.73 -10.10
C PRO A 138 -10.99 -15.65 -9.06
N GLN A 139 -10.06 -15.95 -8.17
CA GLN A 139 -9.51 -14.93 -7.26
C GLN A 139 -8.73 -13.89 -8.05
N LEU A 140 -9.16 -12.63 -7.96
CA LEU A 140 -8.52 -11.48 -8.59
C LEU A 140 -7.74 -10.67 -7.54
N ALA A 141 -6.66 -10.02 -7.95
CA ALA A 141 -5.90 -9.12 -7.09
C ALA A 141 -5.24 -8.02 -7.93
N GLY A 142 -5.19 -6.79 -7.41
CA GLY A 142 -4.59 -5.65 -8.10
C GLY A 142 -5.26 -4.33 -7.76
N SER A 143 -5.12 -3.36 -8.66
CA SER A 143 -5.98 -2.17 -8.71
C SER A 143 -7.23 -2.50 -9.53
N PHE A 144 -8.37 -1.94 -9.16
CA PHE A 144 -9.64 -2.15 -9.85
C PHE A 144 -10.29 -0.80 -10.16
N ASP A 145 -10.98 -0.73 -11.30
CA ASP A 145 -11.83 0.41 -11.69
C ASP A 145 -13.27 -0.07 -11.79
N THR A 146 -13.56 -0.89 -12.80
CA THR A 146 -14.91 -1.35 -13.12
C THR A 146 -14.93 -2.81 -13.55
N VAL A 147 -15.92 -3.56 -13.07
CA VAL A 147 -16.36 -4.80 -13.71
C VAL A 147 -17.47 -4.48 -14.71
N THR A 148 -17.39 -5.10 -15.88
CA THR A 148 -18.38 -5.05 -16.95
C THR A 148 -18.70 -6.44 -17.46
N PHE A 149 -19.92 -6.66 -17.90
CA PHE A 149 -20.34 -7.84 -18.67
C PHE A 149 -21.62 -7.50 -19.42
N TRP A 150 -21.91 -8.28 -20.46
CA TRP A 150 -23.16 -8.20 -21.18
C TRP A 150 -24.13 -9.24 -20.63
N ALA A 151 -25.41 -8.89 -20.51
CA ALA A 151 -26.44 -9.86 -20.14
C ALA A 151 -27.81 -9.52 -20.76
N HIS A 152 -28.63 -10.55 -20.98
CA HIS A 152 -30.02 -10.40 -21.44
C HIS A 152 -30.92 -11.58 -21.03
N SER A 153 -32.23 -11.40 -21.25
CA SER A 153 -33.26 -12.43 -21.08
C SER A 153 -33.69 -13.01 -22.43
N TYR A 154 -33.94 -14.31 -22.52
CA TYR A 154 -34.53 -14.94 -23.72
C TYR A 154 -35.95 -14.39 -24.04
N SER A 155 -36.80 -14.22 -23.02
CA SER A 155 -38.21 -13.90 -23.22
C SER A 155 -38.80 -13.06 -22.09
N SER A 156 -39.87 -12.31 -22.40
CA SER A 156 -40.69 -11.55 -21.46
C SER A 156 -42.09 -12.14 -21.29
N GLN A 157 -42.33 -13.35 -21.81
CA GLN A 157 -43.62 -14.04 -21.79
C GLN A 157 -44.09 -14.39 -20.37
N TYR A 158 -43.14 -14.69 -19.48
CA TYR A 158 -43.38 -15.04 -18.08
C TYR A 158 -42.96 -13.87 -17.20
N ASN A 159 -41.65 -13.73 -16.97
CA ASN A 159 -40.98 -12.55 -16.46
C ASN A 159 -39.65 -12.36 -17.22
N LEU A 160 -39.03 -11.18 -17.04
CA LEU A 160 -37.64 -10.96 -17.42
C LEU A 160 -36.72 -11.47 -16.31
N GLU A 161 -35.52 -11.89 -16.68
CA GLU A 161 -34.52 -12.48 -15.79
C GLU A 161 -33.96 -11.47 -14.78
N ARG A 162 -33.55 -11.97 -13.62
CA ARG A 162 -33.10 -11.15 -12.50
C ARG A 162 -31.80 -11.66 -11.91
N PHE A 163 -30.89 -10.74 -11.60
CA PHE A 163 -29.59 -11.06 -11.02
C PHE A 163 -29.13 -9.97 -10.05
N THR A 164 -28.17 -10.30 -9.18
CA THR A 164 -27.35 -9.33 -8.44
C THR A 164 -25.88 -9.49 -8.84
N VAL A 165 -25.07 -8.47 -8.58
CA VAL A 165 -23.62 -8.52 -8.74
C VAL A 165 -23.01 -8.22 -7.37
N CYS A 166 -22.12 -9.10 -6.94
CA CYS A 166 -21.56 -9.09 -5.60
C CYS A 166 -20.03 -9.25 -5.62
N VAL A 167 -19.38 -8.82 -4.53
CA VAL A 167 -17.94 -8.98 -4.32
C VAL A 167 -17.68 -9.61 -2.94
N SER A 168 -16.79 -10.60 -2.87
CA SER A 168 -16.21 -11.12 -1.62
C SER A 168 -14.72 -10.79 -1.55
N THR A 169 -14.21 -10.56 -0.34
CA THR A 169 -12.78 -10.33 -0.06
C THR A 169 -12.13 -11.51 0.68
N THR A 170 -12.84 -12.65 0.81
CA THR A 170 -12.37 -13.80 1.61
C THR A 170 -12.34 -15.10 0.81
N ASP A 171 -13.46 -15.51 0.24
CA ASP A 171 -13.68 -16.83 -0.35
C ASP A 171 -14.89 -16.82 -1.31
N THR A 172 -15.25 -17.99 -1.82
CA THR A 172 -16.37 -18.19 -2.75
C THR A 172 -17.66 -18.69 -2.08
N ASP A 173 -17.76 -18.70 -0.75
CA ASP A 173 -19.02 -19.04 -0.06
C ASP A 173 -20.03 -17.91 -0.30
N PRO A 174 -21.23 -18.18 -0.86
CA PRO A 174 -22.27 -17.17 -1.12
C PRO A 174 -22.57 -16.23 0.06
N VAL A 175 -22.41 -16.68 1.31
CA VAL A 175 -22.66 -15.83 2.49
C VAL A 175 -21.59 -14.74 2.72
N SER A 176 -20.45 -14.82 2.04
CA SER A 176 -19.36 -13.82 2.09
C SER A 176 -19.53 -12.70 1.05
N LEU A 177 -20.33 -12.94 0.01
CA LEU A 177 -20.49 -12.00 -1.10
C LEU A 177 -21.43 -10.82 -0.72
N THR A 178 -20.95 -9.60 -0.96
CA THR A 178 -21.67 -8.36 -0.68
C THR A 178 -22.09 -7.67 -1.98
N MET A 179 -23.36 -7.32 -2.13
CA MET A 179 -23.88 -6.66 -3.34
C MET A 179 -23.18 -5.32 -3.64
N VAL A 180 -22.76 -5.16 -4.90
CA VAL A 180 -22.38 -3.88 -5.52
C VAL A 180 -23.45 -3.38 -6.50
N SER A 181 -24.31 -4.26 -7.02
CA SER A 181 -25.52 -3.88 -7.74
C SER A 181 -26.59 -3.27 -6.82
N PRO A 182 -27.47 -2.40 -7.34
CA PRO A 182 -28.68 -1.94 -6.64
C PRO A 182 -29.54 -3.09 -6.07
N ASP A 183 -29.99 -2.90 -4.82
CA ASP A 183 -30.98 -3.75 -4.13
C ASP A 183 -32.40 -3.58 -4.74
N PRO A 184 -33.22 -4.65 -4.78
CA PRO A 184 -32.93 -6.02 -4.37
C PRO A 184 -32.31 -6.87 -5.48
N TYR A 185 -32.40 -6.43 -6.74
CA TYR A 185 -31.85 -7.07 -7.93
C TYR A 185 -31.94 -6.14 -9.14
N ILE A 186 -31.21 -6.50 -10.19
CA ILE A 186 -31.34 -5.95 -11.54
C ILE A 186 -32.26 -6.87 -12.36
N THR A 187 -32.85 -6.32 -13.42
CA THR A 187 -33.66 -7.07 -14.39
C THR A 187 -33.05 -6.92 -15.77
N ALA A 188 -32.77 -8.05 -16.43
CA ALA A 188 -32.15 -8.09 -17.75
C ALA A 188 -33.20 -7.85 -18.85
N PRO A 189 -33.03 -6.90 -19.78
CA PRO A 189 -33.95 -6.73 -20.90
C PRO A 189 -33.76 -7.85 -21.94
N LEU A 190 -34.54 -7.82 -23.04
CA LEU A 190 -34.41 -8.80 -24.12
C LEU A 190 -33.19 -8.59 -25.02
N GLU A 191 -32.73 -7.34 -25.12
CA GLU A 191 -31.56 -6.96 -25.90
C GLU A 191 -30.31 -7.04 -25.03
N TRP A 192 -29.21 -7.54 -25.59
CA TRP A 192 -27.89 -7.47 -24.96
C TRP A 192 -27.60 -6.07 -24.39
N THR A 193 -27.35 -6.02 -23.09
CA THR A 193 -27.10 -4.79 -22.35
C THR A 193 -25.82 -4.93 -21.53
N GLU A 194 -24.90 -3.98 -21.70
CA GLU A 194 -23.71 -3.87 -20.88
C GLU A 194 -24.08 -3.37 -19.47
N TYR A 195 -23.66 -4.13 -18.47
CA TYR A 195 -23.70 -3.73 -17.07
C TYR A 195 -22.30 -3.28 -16.66
N SER A 196 -22.22 -2.23 -15.84
CA SER A 196 -20.95 -1.66 -15.39
C SER A 196 -21.06 -1.22 -13.92
N TYR A 197 -20.15 -1.71 -13.08
CA TYR A 197 -20.12 -1.41 -11.64
C TYR A 197 -18.73 -0.94 -11.21
N ASP A 198 -18.68 0.17 -10.48
CA ASP A 198 -17.49 0.67 -9.82
C ASP A 198 -17.12 -0.28 -8.66
N ILE A 199 -15.91 -0.83 -8.75
CA ILE A 199 -15.31 -1.72 -7.74
C ILE A 199 -13.98 -1.17 -7.24
N SER A 200 -13.68 0.11 -7.50
CA SER A 200 -12.40 0.72 -7.15
C SER A 200 -12.09 0.75 -5.66
N SER A 201 -13.13 0.72 -4.81
CA SER A 201 -13.00 0.58 -3.35
C SER A 201 -12.38 -0.76 -2.89
N TYR A 202 -12.31 -1.75 -3.77
CA TYR A 202 -11.67 -3.04 -3.53
C TYR A 202 -10.19 -3.10 -3.96
N SER A 203 -9.64 -2.02 -4.53
CA SER A 203 -8.23 -1.95 -4.96
C SER A 203 -7.26 -2.28 -3.82
N GLY A 204 -6.22 -3.06 -4.13
CA GLY A 204 -5.24 -3.55 -3.17
C GLY A 204 -5.71 -4.75 -2.33
N GLN A 205 -6.93 -5.25 -2.53
CA GLN A 205 -7.45 -6.46 -1.89
C GLN A 205 -7.43 -7.64 -2.88
N SER A 206 -7.49 -8.87 -2.35
CA SER A 206 -7.82 -10.05 -3.15
C SER A 206 -9.34 -10.25 -3.11
N ILE A 207 -9.99 -10.36 -4.26
CA ILE A 207 -11.44 -10.44 -4.37
C ILE A 207 -11.94 -11.56 -5.28
N TYR A 208 -13.20 -11.91 -5.10
CA TYR A 208 -14.02 -12.69 -6.01
C TYR A 208 -15.23 -11.86 -6.42
N ILE A 209 -15.64 -11.93 -7.69
CA ILE A 209 -16.83 -11.25 -8.19
C ILE A 209 -17.86 -12.30 -8.59
N GLY A 210 -19.06 -12.21 -8.02
CA GLY A 210 -20.16 -13.13 -8.30
C GLY A 210 -21.28 -12.45 -9.08
N ILE A 211 -21.76 -13.12 -10.12
CA ILE A 211 -23.09 -12.90 -10.69
C ILE A 211 -24.02 -13.92 -10.02
N HIS A 212 -25.07 -13.43 -9.37
CA HIS A 212 -26.04 -14.23 -8.63
C HIS A 212 -27.40 -14.16 -9.32
N TYR A 213 -27.83 -15.26 -9.91
CA TYR A 213 -29.09 -15.39 -10.62
C TYR A 213 -30.22 -15.68 -9.63
N VAL A 214 -31.27 -14.85 -9.67
CA VAL A 214 -32.36 -14.79 -8.66
C VAL A 214 -33.75 -14.71 -9.29
N SER A 215 -33.94 -15.32 -10.46
CA SER A 215 -35.22 -15.36 -11.18
C SER A 215 -36.30 -16.20 -10.48
N VAL A 216 -37.55 -15.93 -10.85
CA VAL A 216 -38.77 -16.67 -10.44
C VAL A 216 -39.69 -16.63 -11.63
N ASP A 217 -40.26 -17.78 -12.05
CA ASP A 217 -41.23 -17.85 -13.15
C ASP A 217 -40.71 -17.08 -14.39
N SER A 218 -39.46 -17.37 -14.75
CA SER A 218 -38.72 -16.81 -15.89
C SER A 218 -38.30 -17.97 -16.81
N TRP A 219 -37.26 -17.84 -17.64
CA TRP A 219 -36.85 -18.90 -18.58
C TRP A 219 -35.33 -19.08 -18.71
N LEU A 220 -34.63 -18.23 -19.47
CA LEU A 220 -33.20 -18.34 -19.74
C LEU A 220 -32.54 -16.97 -19.60
N PHE A 221 -31.46 -16.94 -18.83
CA PHE A 221 -30.59 -15.79 -18.59
C PHE A 221 -29.22 -16.04 -19.20
N TYR A 222 -28.70 -15.07 -19.94
CA TYR A 222 -27.40 -15.18 -20.58
C TYR A 222 -26.45 -14.10 -20.08
N VAL A 223 -25.18 -14.47 -19.97
CA VAL A 223 -24.05 -13.63 -19.58
C VAL A 223 -22.90 -13.87 -20.56
N ASP A 224 -22.31 -12.79 -21.06
CA ASP A 224 -21.20 -12.86 -22.02
C ASP A 224 -20.24 -11.67 -21.83
N ASP A 225 -19.04 -11.74 -22.43
CA ASP A 225 -17.99 -10.71 -22.44
C ASP A 225 -17.70 -10.13 -21.04
N PHE A 226 -17.36 -10.99 -20.08
CA PHE A 226 -17.03 -10.56 -18.72
C PHE A 226 -15.63 -9.95 -18.66
N VAL A 227 -15.52 -8.69 -18.25
CA VAL A 227 -14.26 -7.95 -18.19
C VAL A 227 -14.14 -7.21 -16.86
N VAL A 228 -12.98 -7.35 -16.21
CA VAL A 228 -12.57 -6.56 -15.05
C VAL A 228 -11.43 -5.65 -15.50
N THR A 229 -11.67 -4.35 -15.38
CA THR A 229 -10.66 -3.32 -15.66
C THR A 229 -10.12 -2.72 -14.37
N GLY A 230 -8.90 -2.22 -14.45
CA GLY A 230 -8.27 -1.40 -13.45
C GLY A 230 -7.16 -0.55 -14.07
N SER A 231 -6.35 0.06 -13.24
CA SER A 231 -4.97 0.36 -13.62
C SER A 231 -4.21 -0.97 -13.58
N ALA A 232 -3.40 -1.33 -14.59
CA ALA A 232 -2.45 -2.43 -14.40
C ALA A 232 -1.64 -2.11 -13.15
N GLY A 233 -1.53 -3.11 -12.26
CA GLY A 233 -0.76 -2.95 -11.03
C GLY A 233 0.59 -2.35 -11.37
N ASP A 234 0.95 -1.25 -10.70
CA ASP A 234 2.20 -0.58 -10.96
C ASP A 234 3.35 -1.58 -10.79
N VAL A 235 4.25 -1.63 -11.76
CA VAL A 235 5.43 -2.51 -11.81
C VAL A 235 6.73 -1.70 -11.89
N THR A 236 6.65 -0.38 -11.75
CA THR A 236 7.78 0.55 -11.88
C THR A 236 8.18 1.03 -10.49
N PRO A 237 9.32 0.60 -9.93
CA PRO A 237 9.74 1.10 -8.63
C PRO A 237 9.97 2.61 -8.62
N PRO A 238 9.77 3.29 -7.47
CA PRO A 238 10.06 4.70 -7.31
C PRO A 238 11.48 5.10 -7.71
N VAL A 239 11.65 6.38 -8.00
CA VAL A 239 12.96 7.00 -8.20
C VAL A 239 13.26 7.97 -7.07
N THR A 240 14.20 7.60 -6.20
CA THR A 240 14.76 8.47 -5.16
C THR A 240 16.01 9.19 -5.65
N THR A 241 16.15 10.43 -5.20
CA THR A 241 17.30 11.32 -5.39
C THR A 241 17.74 11.90 -4.04
N ALA A 242 19.03 12.25 -3.93
CA ALA A 242 19.62 12.81 -2.72
C ALA A 242 20.34 14.14 -3.03
N THR A 243 20.07 15.16 -2.23
CA THR A 243 20.74 16.47 -2.27
C THR A 243 21.58 16.64 -1.01
N LEU A 244 22.83 17.10 -1.19
CA LEU A 244 23.82 17.27 -0.12
C LEU A 244 24.20 18.75 0.04
N GLU A 245 23.91 19.33 1.20
CA GLU A 245 24.19 20.74 1.51
C GLU A 245 25.21 20.89 2.65
N GLY A 246 26.22 21.74 2.44
CA GLY A 246 27.28 22.02 3.40
C GLY A 246 28.41 22.85 2.78
N GLU A 247 29.26 23.47 3.59
CA GLU A 247 30.37 24.30 3.12
C GLU A 247 31.53 23.42 2.65
N GLN A 248 31.98 23.59 1.39
CA GLN A 248 33.05 22.79 0.80
C GLN A 248 34.35 23.56 0.57
N SER A 249 35.48 22.87 0.73
CA SER A 249 36.80 23.30 0.30
C SER A 249 37.46 22.19 -0.50
N GLY A 250 37.79 22.44 -1.78
CA GLY A 250 38.45 21.45 -2.63
C GLY A 250 37.66 20.16 -2.91
N GLY A 251 36.33 20.17 -2.70
CA GLY A 251 35.46 19.00 -2.83
C GLY A 251 35.24 18.20 -1.54
N VAL A 252 35.86 18.62 -0.42
CA VAL A 252 35.64 18.05 0.92
C VAL A 252 34.73 18.98 1.71
N TYR A 253 33.76 18.43 2.45
CA TYR A 253 32.91 19.22 3.33
C TYR A 253 33.65 19.62 4.61
N THR A 254 33.52 20.88 5.01
CA THR A 254 34.20 21.49 6.16
C THR A 254 33.27 21.76 7.34
N THR A 255 32.00 21.42 7.18
CA THR A 255 30.90 21.46 8.15
C THR A 255 30.16 20.13 8.13
N ASP A 256 29.22 19.95 9.05
CA ASP A 256 28.19 18.91 8.96
C ASP A 256 27.46 19.01 7.60
N VAL A 257 27.00 17.89 7.07
CA VAL A 257 26.29 17.79 5.79
C VAL A 257 24.82 17.54 6.03
N THR A 258 23.96 18.41 5.50
CA THR A 258 22.51 18.21 5.50
C THR A 258 22.12 17.42 4.26
N VAL A 259 21.37 16.34 4.47
CA VAL A 259 20.93 15.42 3.42
C VAL A 259 19.41 15.53 3.29
N THR A 260 18.95 15.82 2.08
CA THR A 260 17.54 15.80 1.72
C THR A 260 17.30 14.70 0.70
N LEU A 261 16.38 13.79 1.00
CA LEU A 261 15.91 12.79 0.04
C LEU A 261 14.60 13.26 -0.60
N SER A 262 14.46 13.00 -1.89
CA SER A 262 13.23 13.25 -2.66
C SER A 262 12.94 12.04 -3.53
N ALA A 263 11.83 11.37 -3.26
CA ALA A 263 11.33 10.23 -4.02
C ALA A 263 10.12 10.66 -4.85
N THR A 264 10.06 10.18 -6.08
CA THR A 264 8.92 10.33 -6.98
C THR A 264 8.60 9.00 -7.62
N ASP A 265 7.31 8.70 -7.72
CA ASP A 265 6.81 7.64 -8.55
C ASP A 265 5.70 8.19 -9.48
N SER A 266 5.51 7.55 -10.63
CA SER A 266 4.54 7.93 -11.67
C SER A 266 3.40 6.93 -11.86
N GLY A 267 3.43 5.78 -11.20
CA GLY A 267 2.37 4.79 -11.17
C GLY A 267 1.51 4.93 -9.92
N SER A 268 1.77 4.11 -8.91
CA SER A 268 0.98 3.98 -7.68
C SER A 268 1.31 5.02 -6.61
N GLY A 269 2.43 5.73 -6.74
CA GLY A 269 2.90 6.72 -5.77
C GLY A 269 3.75 6.11 -4.65
N VAL A 270 4.58 6.93 -4.01
CA VAL A 270 5.53 6.47 -2.97
C VAL A 270 4.81 6.21 -1.65
N ASP A 271 4.97 5.00 -1.09
CA ASP A 271 4.52 4.65 0.27
C ASP A 271 5.54 5.12 1.32
N PHE A 272 6.79 4.65 1.23
CA PHE A 272 7.86 5.08 2.13
C PHE A 272 9.25 5.09 1.50
N THR A 273 10.13 5.91 2.09
CA THR A 273 11.57 5.97 1.78
C THR A 273 12.36 5.51 2.99
N MET A 274 13.36 4.64 2.78
CA MET A 274 14.31 4.18 3.80
C MET A 274 15.70 4.72 3.51
N TYR A 275 16.47 5.01 4.56
CA TYR A 275 17.88 5.38 4.45
C TYR A 275 18.72 4.79 5.59
N LYS A 276 20.03 4.69 5.37
CA LYS A 276 21.03 4.44 6.42
C LYS A 276 22.27 5.30 6.18
N ILE A 277 22.97 5.60 7.26
CA ILE A 277 24.26 6.31 7.24
C ILE A 277 25.32 5.30 7.64
N ASP A 278 26.34 5.15 6.80
CA ASP A 278 27.45 4.20 6.94
C ASP A 278 26.92 2.76 7.20
N ASP A 279 27.54 2.02 8.11
CA ASP A 279 27.08 0.68 8.56
C ASP A 279 25.89 0.74 9.57
N GLY A 280 25.17 1.86 9.60
CA GLY A 280 24.03 2.08 10.49
C GLY A 280 22.77 1.29 10.12
N ALA A 281 21.78 1.34 11.01
CA ALA A 281 20.48 0.70 10.78
C ALA A 281 19.63 1.49 9.77
N TRP A 282 18.88 0.76 8.94
CA TRP A 282 17.84 1.34 8.09
C TRP A 282 16.79 2.08 8.93
N THR A 283 16.50 3.32 8.53
CA THR A 283 15.62 4.28 9.20
C THR A 283 14.65 4.86 8.17
N THR A 284 13.38 5.04 8.54
CA THR A 284 12.37 5.66 7.67
C THR A 284 12.60 7.17 7.55
N TYR A 285 12.57 7.70 6.33
CA TYR A 285 12.71 9.12 6.06
C TYR A 285 11.34 9.83 6.11
N ILE A 286 11.16 10.70 7.11
CA ILE A 286 9.89 11.38 7.40
C ILE A 286 9.80 12.79 6.78
N ALA A 287 10.25 12.94 5.53
CA ALA A 287 10.28 14.20 4.77
C ALA A 287 10.98 15.39 5.48
N THR A 288 11.86 15.10 6.45
CA THR A 288 12.65 16.09 7.20
C THR A 288 14.13 15.83 6.91
N PRO A 289 14.90 16.81 6.41
CA PRO A 289 16.32 16.65 6.17
C PRO A 289 17.08 16.21 7.43
N PHE A 290 18.05 15.33 7.27
CA PHE A 290 18.88 14.81 8.36
C PHE A 290 20.35 15.25 8.20
N VAL A 291 21.12 15.17 9.28
CA VAL A 291 22.49 15.69 9.33
C VAL A 291 23.49 14.54 9.52
N VAL A 292 24.52 14.52 8.68
CA VAL A 292 25.71 13.66 8.83
C VAL A 292 26.86 14.51 9.37
N SER A 293 27.59 13.96 10.35
CA SER A 293 28.65 14.66 11.09
C SER A 293 29.72 13.69 11.56
N GLY A 294 30.91 14.21 11.86
CA GLY A 294 32.13 13.42 12.09
C GLY A 294 33.17 13.70 11.01
N ASN A 295 34.45 13.41 11.26
CA ASN A 295 35.45 13.41 10.19
C ASN A 295 35.51 12.02 9.54
N GLY A 296 35.69 11.98 8.23
CA GLY A 296 35.86 10.74 7.48
C GLY A 296 35.11 10.72 6.17
N GLU A 297 35.21 9.59 5.46
CA GLU A 297 34.31 9.24 4.38
C GLU A 297 33.00 8.73 4.97
N HIS A 298 31.88 9.22 4.44
CA HIS A 298 30.53 8.81 4.79
C HIS A 298 29.78 8.33 3.56
N THR A 299 28.93 7.32 3.75
CA THR A 299 28.01 6.80 2.74
C THR A 299 26.59 6.93 3.23
N VAL A 300 25.70 7.53 2.44
CA VAL A 300 24.26 7.47 2.67
C VAL A 300 23.67 6.54 1.63
N ALA A 301 23.10 5.42 2.06
CA ALA A 301 22.36 4.50 1.20
C ALA A 301 20.85 4.68 1.41
N PHE A 302 20.07 4.56 0.34
CA PHE A 302 18.63 4.80 0.34
C PHE A 302 17.90 4.00 -0.74
N TYR A 303 16.62 3.73 -0.49
CA TYR A 303 15.65 3.20 -1.46
C TYR A 303 14.23 3.64 -1.06
N SER A 304 13.30 3.58 -1.99
CA SER A 304 11.87 3.76 -1.72
C SER A 304 11.03 2.57 -2.16
N VAL A 305 9.82 2.48 -1.62
CA VAL A 305 8.79 1.50 -1.98
C VAL A 305 7.52 2.26 -2.34
N ASP A 306 6.82 1.83 -3.39
CA ASP A 306 5.53 2.39 -3.81
C ASP A 306 4.33 1.70 -3.14
N ILE A 307 3.13 2.20 -3.39
CA ILE A 307 1.88 1.67 -2.83
C ILE A 307 1.52 0.29 -3.43
N ALA A 308 2.01 -0.05 -4.62
CA ALA A 308 1.88 -1.39 -5.21
C ALA A 308 2.89 -2.42 -4.65
N GLY A 309 3.90 -1.97 -3.90
CA GLY A 309 4.93 -2.79 -3.27
C GLY A 309 6.20 -3.01 -4.10
N ASN A 310 6.43 -2.30 -5.21
CA ASN A 310 7.71 -2.40 -5.91
C ASN A 310 8.81 -1.66 -5.15
N ILE A 311 9.99 -2.28 -5.11
CA ILE A 311 11.12 -1.82 -4.32
C ILE A 311 12.19 -1.26 -5.24
N GLU A 312 12.58 -0.01 -5.02
CA GLU A 312 13.70 0.62 -5.72
C GLU A 312 15.01 -0.11 -5.41
N ALA A 313 15.85 -0.31 -6.44
CA ALA A 313 17.20 -0.84 -6.22
C ALA A 313 18.03 0.14 -5.35
N GLU A 314 18.70 -0.37 -4.30
CA GLU A 314 19.48 0.45 -3.37
C GLU A 314 20.45 1.39 -4.10
N LYS A 315 20.31 2.69 -3.82
CA LYS A 315 21.20 3.77 -4.28
C LYS A 315 22.06 4.26 -3.12
N SER A 316 23.16 4.92 -3.45
CA SER A 316 23.99 5.59 -2.45
C SER A 316 24.66 6.85 -2.96
N VAL A 317 24.98 7.75 -2.03
CA VAL A 317 25.88 8.90 -2.24
C VAL A 317 27.00 8.86 -1.21
N THR A 318 28.21 9.20 -1.65
CA THR A 318 29.42 9.21 -0.82
C THR A 318 30.04 10.59 -0.78
N PHE A 319 30.56 10.99 0.38
CA PHE A 319 31.24 12.26 0.57
C PHE A 319 32.21 12.21 1.75
N THR A 320 33.16 13.15 1.79
CA THR A 320 34.11 13.28 2.90
C THR A 320 33.84 14.54 3.70
N ILE A 321 33.86 14.44 5.03
CA ILE A 321 33.89 15.57 5.95
C ILE A 321 35.29 15.67 6.56
N GLU A 322 35.89 16.86 6.53
CA GLU A 322 37.11 17.22 7.26
C GLU A 322 36.95 18.61 7.88
N TYR A 323 36.70 18.66 9.19
CA TYR A 323 36.55 19.93 9.90
C TYR A 323 37.90 20.66 10.00
N PRO A 324 37.95 21.97 9.72
CA PRO A 324 39.19 22.76 9.76
C PRO A 324 39.56 23.15 11.21
N LEU A 325 39.90 22.15 12.03
CA LEU A 325 40.23 22.30 13.46
C LEU A 325 41.71 21.96 13.74
N GLU A 326 42.47 22.95 14.20
CA GLU A 326 43.83 22.75 14.70
C GLU A 326 43.83 22.43 16.21
N VAL A 327 44.52 21.36 16.62
CA VAL A 327 44.67 20.97 18.03
C VAL A 327 46.08 21.26 18.54
N THR A 328 46.19 22.10 19.56
CA THR A 328 47.46 22.35 20.28
C THR A 328 47.36 21.87 21.73
N ILE A 329 48.21 20.91 22.10
CA ILE A 329 48.32 20.40 23.47
C ILE A 329 49.39 21.20 24.22
N LYS A 330 49.06 21.69 25.43
CA LYS A 330 49.96 22.46 26.30
C LYS A 330 50.02 21.86 27.70
N GLY A 331 51.22 21.87 28.27
CA GLY A 331 51.45 21.63 29.70
C GLY A 331 51.25 22.90 30.54
N GLY A 332 51.69 22.84 31.80
CA GLY A 332 51.44 23.87 32.81
C GLY A 332 50.73 23.25 34.02
N MET A 333 49.78 23.97 34.62
CA MET A 333 48.90 23.42 35.65
C MET A 333 47.85 22.52 34.99
N GLY A 334 48.09 21.20 35.01
CA GLY A 334 47.35 20.22 34.21
C GLY A 334 47.69 20.22 32.72
N VAL A 335 46.88 19.52 31.94
CA VAL A 335 46.89 19.57 30.47
C VAL A 335 45.87 20.60 30.00
N SER A 336 46.23 21.39 28.98
CA SER A 336 45.28 22.21 28.22
C SER A 336 45.26 21.75 26.75
N ALA A 337 44.10 21.36 26.26
CA ALA A 337 43.83 21.21 24.83
C ALA A 337 43.27 22.54 24.31
N VAL A 338 43.90 23.09 23.28
CA VAL A 338 43.46 24.30 22.58
C VAL A 338 42.99 23.88 21.20
N ILE A 339 41.70 24.04 20.92
CA ILE A 339 41.04 23.65 19.67
C ILE A 339 40.70 24.94 18.93
N LYS A 340 41.33 25.20 17.79
CA LYS A 340 41.17 26.41 16.99
C LYS A 340 40.48 26.08 15.68
N ASN A 341 39.42 26.81 15.35
CA ASN A 341 38.82 26.75 14.02
C ASN A 341 39.64 27.65 13.08
N VAL A 342 40.23 27.06 12.03
CA VAL A 342 40.95 27.77 10.97
C VAL A 342 40.15 27.95 9.68
N GLY A 343 38.93 27.44 9.65
CA GLY A 343 37.98 27.63 8.55
C GLY A 343 37.30 29.01 8.55
N SER A 344 36.57 29.25 7.46
CA SER A 344 35.77 30.46 7.21
C SER A 344 34.38 30.44 7.87
N SER A 345 33.89 29.26 8.27
CA SER A 345 32.55 29.06 8.83
C SER A 345 32.60 28.50 10.25
N PRO A 346 31.57 28.71 11.09
CA PRO A 346 31.50 28.09 12.41
C PRO A 346 31.44 26.56 12.31
N VAL A 347 32.21 25.86 13.15
CA VAL A 347 32.07 24.40 13.32
C VAL A 347 31.16 24.15 14.52
N LEU A 348 30.14 23.32 14.34
CA LEU A 348 29.16 22.96 15.38
C LEU A 348 29.52 21.61 16.03
N ASN A 349 28.86 21.29 17.15
CA ASN A 349 28.82 19.95 17.76
C ASN A 349 30.19 19.28 17.96
N VAL A 350 31.24 20.06 18.26
CA VAL A 350 32.62 19.55 18.35
C VAL A 350 32.77 18.68 19.60
N ASN A 351 32.80 17.36 19.39
CA ASN A 351 33.08 16.37 20.41
C ASN A 351 34.58 16.26 20.64
N TRP A 352 35.00 16.26 21.90
CA TRP A 352 36.41 16.25 22.27
C TRP A 352 36.67 15.39 23.52
N SER A 353 37.87 14.83 23.59
CA SER A 353 38.40 14.20 24.81
C SER A 353 39.87 14.55 25.04
N ILE A 354 40.30 14.47 26.29
CA ILE A 354 41.70 14.51 26.74
C ILE A 354 41.91 13.27 27.60
N SER A 355 42.85 12.40 27.24
CA SER A 355 43.20 11.21 28.01
C SER A 355 44.71 11.12 28.29
N LEU A 356 45.05 10.43 29.38
CA LEU A 356 46.42 10.23 29.87
C LEU A 356 46.72 8.73 30.01
N THR A 357 47.77 8.26 29.36
CA THR A 357 48.24 6.87 29.51
C THR A 357 49.70 6.83 29.99
N GLY A 358 50.04 5.80 30.77
CA GLY A 358 51.24 5.84 31.61
C GLY A 358 51.07 6.74 32.84
N GLY A 359 52.15 6.94 33.59
CA GLY A 359 52.20 7.75 34.82
C GLY A 359 51.37 7.22 35.99
N PHE A 360 51.73 7.63 37.20
CA PHE A 360 50.84 7.52 38.35
C PHE A 360 49.98 8.79 38.43
N SER A 361 48.66 8.67 38.49
CA SER A 361 47.72 9.78 38.72
C SER A 361 46.73 9.37 39.80
N ILE A 362 46.40 10.32 40.68
CA ILE A 362 45.42 10.16 41.78
C ILE A 362 44.03 10.66 41.35
N LYS A 363 43.94 11.34 40.20
CA LYS A 363 42.70 11.81 39.58
C LYS A 363 42.41 11.10 38.26
N ASP A 364 41.16 11.25 37.80
CA ASP A 364 40.67 10.82 36.50
C ASP A 364 41.69 11.11 35.40
N LYS A 365 41.99 10.07 34.62
CA LYS A 365 42.94 10.16 33.51
C LYS A 365 42.28 10.62 32.21
N THR A 366 40.96 10.78 32.19
CA THR A 366 40.17 11.16 31.01
C THR A 366 39.20 12.27 31.37
N LEU A 367 39.00 13.22 30.46
CA LEU A 367 37.94 14.21 30.50
C LEU A 367 37.43 14.43 29.07
N GLU A 368 36.12 14.46 28.89
CA GLU A 368 35.47 14.55 27.58
C GLU A 368 34.25 15.49 27.61
N GLY A 369 33.69 15.76 26.43
CA GLY A 369 32.41 16.42 26.27
C GLY A 369 32.25 17.02 24.88
N SER A 370 31.28 17.92 24.74
CA SER A 370 31.02 18.65 23.49
C SER A 370 31.31 20.14 23.63
N ILE A 371 31.37 20.82 22.48
CA ILE A 371 31.37 22.27 22.31
C ILE A 371 30.33 22.56 21.23
N LEU A 372 29.24 23.24 21.59
CA LEU A 372 28.13 23.51 20.67
C LEU A 372 28.57 24.24 19.39
N GLN A 373 29.53 25.17 19.51
CA GLN A 373 30.05 25.95 18.39
C GLN A 373 31.46 26.47 18.66
N ILE A 374 32.33 26.43 17.64
CA ILE A 374 33.57 27.21 17.55
C ILE A 374 33.44 28.13 16.32
N PRO A 375 33.24 29.45 16.49
CA PRO A 375 33.17 30.40 15.36
C PRO A 375 34.42 30.36 14.47
N ALA A 376 34.30 30.84 13.23
CA ALA A 376 35.42 31.00 12.30
C ALA A 376 36.57 31.80 12.93
N GLY A 377 37.81 31.32 12.81
CA GLY A 377 38.99 31.89 13.50
C GLY A 377 38.97 31.76 15.05
N GLY A 378 37.90 31.22 15.63
CA GLY A 378 37.69 31.10 17.07
C GLY A 378 38.52 30.01 17.71
N THR A 379 38.49 29.94 19.05
CA THR A 379 39.25 28.94 19.81
C THR A 379 38.52 28.54 21.09
N ALA A 380 38.42 27.24 21.33
CA ALA A 380 38.00 26.67 22.60
C ALA A 380 39.23 26.13 23.35
N THR A 381 39.26 26.26 24.68
CA THR A 381 40.29 25.66 25.53
C THR A 381 39.66 24.78 26.59
N LYS A 382 40.10 23.52 26.66
CA LYS A 382 39.63 22.52 27.63
C LYS A 382 40.81 22.07 28.49
N LYS A 383 40.56 21.83 29.78
CA LYS A 383 41.63 21.60 30.77
C LYS A 383 41.37 20.35 31.58
N LEU A 384 42.34 19.44 31.60
CA LEU A 384 42.37 18.27 32.48
C LEU A 384 43.32 18.56 33.66
N PRO A 385 42.80 18.81 34.88
CA PRO A 385 43.63 18.99 36.05
C PRO A 385 44.23 17.65 36.52
N VAL A 386 45.55 17.59 36.65
CA VAL A 386 46.25 16.36 37.06
C VAL A 386 46.70 16.43 38.52
N LEU A 387 46.94 15.26 39.13
CA LEU A 387 47.76 15.15 40.34
C LEU A 387 48.49 13.80 40.31
N GLY A 388 49.81 13.81 40.12
CA GLY A 388 50.53 12.58 39.87
C GLY A 388 52.05 12.70 39.74
N PHE A 389 52.66 11.63 39.22
CA PHE A 389 54.10 11.56 38.96
C PHE A 389 54.42 10.63 37.77
N GLY A 390 55.38 11.02 36.93
CA GLY A 390 56.00 10.14 35.93
C GLY A 390 55.69 10.52 34.47
N LYS A 391 56.29 9.78 33.53
CA LYS A 391 56.06 9.95 32.09
C LYS A 391 54.61 9.60 31.73
N THR A 392 53.99 10.40 30.87
CA THR A 392 52.64 10.19 30.36
C THR A 392 52.58 10.46 28.86
N SER A 393 51.82 9.64 28.15
CA SER A 393 51.22 10.04 26.87
C SER A 393 50.03 10.95 27.17
N ILE A 394 49.78 11.93 26.32
CA ILE A 394 48.64 12.84 26.36
C ILE A 394 47.97 12.73 24.99
N THR A 395 46.75 12.22 24.97
CA THR A 395 45.98 12.01 23.74
C THR A 395 44.77 12.92 23.76
N VAL A 396 44.59 13.71 22.71
CA VAL A 396 43.42 14.58 22.52
C VAL A 396 42.73 14.15 21.24
N VAL A 397 41.46 13.77 21.34
CA VAL A 397 40.62 13.45 20.18
C VAL A 397 39.66 14.59 19.95
N VAL A 398 39.47 15.03 18.69
CA VAL A 398 38.49 16.05 18.31
C VAL A 398 37.78 15.57 17.03
N ASN A 399 36.46 15.37 17.11
CA ASN A 399 35.64 14.81 16.02
C ASN A 399 36.29 13.58 15.35
N GLY A 400 36.86 12.66 16.14
CA GLY A 400 37.54 11.45 15.67
C GLY A 400 39.02 11.60 15.32
N VAL A 401 39.53 12.82 15.09
CA VAL A 401 40.96 13.05 14.78
C VAL A 401 41.79 13.05 16.07
N GLU A 402 42.78 12.16 16.13
CA GLU A 402 43.69 12.03 17.27
C GLU A 402 44.93 12.93 17.14
N THR A 403 45.26 13.66 18.20
CA THR A 403 46.55 14.31 18.41
C THR A 403 47.19 13.78 19.68
N THR A 404 48.36 13.13 19.58
CA THR A 404 49.08 12.59 20.74
C THR A 404 50.44 13.28 20.96
N LYS A 405 50.75 13.56 22.23
CA LYS A 405 51.98 14.23 22.69
C LYS A 405 52.56 13.53 23.93
N GLN A 406 53.88 13.60 24.12
CA GLN A 406 54.54 13.02 25.30
C GLN A 406 54.87 14.08 26.33
N GLY A 407 54.71 13.77 27.63
CA GLY A 407 55.01 14.69 28.73
C GLY A 407 55.40 13.99 30.03
N PHE A 408 55.62 14.78 31.08
CA PHE A 408 55.90 14.30 32.43
C PHE A 408 55.01 15.00 33.46
N ILE A 409 54.32 14.22 34.28
CA ILE A 409 53.50 14.71 35.40
C ILE A 409 54.40 14.88 36.62
N PHE A 410 54.34 16.05 37.26
CA PHE A 410 55.01 16.34 38.53
C PHE A 410 54.05 17.11 39.43
N LEU A 411 53.45 16.43 40.41
CA LEU A 411 52.33 16.92 41.21
C LEU A 411 51.18 17.38 40.29
N PHE A 412 50.81 18.66 40.36
CA PHE A 412 49.78 19.28 39.52
C PHE A 412 50.31 19.86 38.20
N LEU A 413 51.62 19.75 37.94
CA LEU A 413 52.25 20.25 36.72
C LEU A 413 52.41 19.15 35.67
N VAL A 414 52.21 19.51 34.40
CA VAL A 414 52.61 18.72 33.23
C VAL A 414 53.70 19.49 32.49
N ILE A 415 54.88 18.90 32.37
CA ILE A 415 56.07 19.55 31.81
C ILE A 415 56.65 18.73 30.65
N GLY A 416 57.43 19.39 29.79
CA GLY A 416 58.13 18.74 28.67
C GLY A 416 57.21 18.18 27.58
N VAL A 417 56.01 18.75 27.42
CA VAL A 417 55.04 18.38 26.36
C VAL A 417 55.66 18.61 24.98
N LYS A 418 55.78 17.53 24.18
CA LYS A 418 56.38 17.56 22.84
C LYS A 418 55.78 16.51 21.90
#